data_AF-A0A828SP65-F1
#
_entry.id   AF-A0A828SP65-F1
#
_cell.length_a   1.000
_cell.length_b   1.000
_cell.length_c   1.000
_cell.angle_alpha   90.00
_cell.angle_beta   90.00
_cell.angle_gamma   90.00
#
_symmetry.space_group_name_H-M   'P 1'
#
loop_
_entity.id
_entity.type
_entity.pdbx_description
1 polymer ?
#
loop_
_entity_poly.entity_id
_entity_poly.type
_entity_poly.pdbx_seq_one_letter_code
_entity_poly.pdbx_strand_id
1 'polypeptide(L)'
;MTSVQETARIKNQVSSLLAYMKKLGSDSEVQAFAEKCGTTKGNLLQIAYGGSVSPILSKKISNQSGGEVLLSDLRPDIFSET
;
A
#
# COMPACT_ATOMS: atom_id res chain seq x y z
N MET A 1 -18.53 -16.43 23.99
CA MET A 1 -19.16 -15.96 22.73
C MET A 1 -18.20 -14.96 22.11
N THR A 2 -17.26 -15.44 21.29
CA THR A 2 -16.27 -14.57 20.63
C THR A 2 -16.67 -14.50 19.17
N SER A 3 -16.97 -13.29 18.70
CA SER A 3 -17.61 -13.05 17.41
C SER A 3 -16.72 -13.52 16.26
N VAL A 4 -17.29 -14.36 15.39
CA VAL A 4 -16.67 -14.92 14.17
C VAL A 4 -16.31 -13.81 13.15
N GLN A 5 -16.65 -12.55 13.42
CA GLN A 5 -16.44 -11.42 12.50
C GLN A 5 -15.04 -10.78 12.58
N GLU A 6 -14.25 -11.04 13.64
CA GLU A 6 -12.97 -10.34 13.87
C GLU A 6 -11.78 -10.97 13.13
N THR A 7 -11.88 -12.24 12.76
CA THR A 7 -10.80 -13.00 12.09
C THR A 7 -10.78 -12.85 10.56
N ALA A 8 -11.79 -12.24 9.93
CA ALA A 8 -11.91 -12.15 8.48
C ALA A 8 -11.34 -10.87 7.84
N ARG A 9 -11.01 -9.84 8.63
CA ARG A 9 -10.55 -8.53 8.10
C ARG A 9 -9.03 -8.36 7.95
N ILE A 10 -8.23 -9.37 8.27
CA ILE A 10 -6.79 -9.17 8.54
C ILE A 10 -5.88 -9.38 7.30
N LYS A 11 -6.36 -9.95 6.19
CA LYS A 11 -5.43 -10.42 5.13
C LYS A 11 -5.06 -9.48 3.98
N ASN A 12 -5.65 -8.30 3.84
CA ASN A 12 -5.41 -7.49 2.63
C ASN A 12 -4.75 -6.12 2.84
N GLN A 13 -4.42 -5.70 4.06
CA GLN A 13 -3.75 -4.38 4.21
C GLN A 13 -2.29 -4.44 3.73
N VAL A 14 -1.89 -3.44 2.96
CA VAL A 14 -0.50 -3.24 2.52
C VAL A 14 0.24 -2.50 3.64
N SER A 15 0.76 -3.27 4.60
CA SER A 15 1.30 -2.76 5.86
C SER A 15 2.46 -1.78 5.64
N SER A 16 3.38 -2.08 4.72
CA SER A 16 4.48 -1.17 4.40
C SER A 16 3.99 0.19 3.84
N LEU A 17 2.93 0.19 3.03
CA LEU A 17 2.36 1.43 2.46
C LEU A 17 1.67 2.27 3.53
N LEU A 18 0.86 1.64 4.40
CA LEU A 18 0.23 2.34 5.52
C LEU A 18 1.27 2.96 6.46
N ALA A 19 2.34 2.22 6.77
CA ALA A 19 3.43 2.72 7.61
C ALA A 19 4.13 3.91 6.95
N TYR A 20 4.46 3.81 5.66
CA TYR A 20 5.10 4.91 4.92
C TYR A 20 4.22 6.17 4.88
N MET A 21 2.93 6.02 4.60
CA MET A 21 1.98 7.14 4.58
C MET A 21 1.84 7.83 5.94
N LYS A 22 1.92 7.09 7.05
CA LYS A 22 1.94 7.66 8.41
C LYS A 22 3.21 8.47 8.69
N LYS A 23 4.36 8.08 8.11
CA LYS A 23 5.62 8.82 8.24
C LYS A 23 5.64 10.14 7.48
N LEU A 24 4.90 10.23 6.36
CA LEU A 24 4.82 11.44 5.55
C LEU A 24 4.20 12.64 6.28
N GLY A 25 3.64 12.50 7.49
CA GLY A 25 3.37 13.62 8.39
C GLY A 25 2.17 14.52 8.05
N SER A 26 1.81 14.69 6.78
CA SER A 26 0.67 15.51 6.36
C SER A 26 -0.08 14.95 5.15
N ASP A 27 -1.35 15.34 5.01
CA ASP A 27 -2.19 14.96 3.88
C ASP A 27 -1.66 15.48 2.54
N SER A 28 -1.03 16.66 2.55
CA SER A 28 -0.41 17.26 1.36
C SER A 28 0.82 16.46 0.89
N GLU A 29 1.62 15.94 1.81
CA GLU A 29 2.77 15.09 1.48
C GLU A 29 2.34 13.73 0.92
N VAL A 30 1.25 13.15 1.46
CA VAL A 30 0.63 11.95 0.90
C VAL A 30 0.11 12.21 -0.52
N GLN A 31 -0.55 13.34 -0.76
CA GLN A 31 -1.03 13.74 -2.08
C GLN A 31 0.15 13.90 -3.06
N ALA A 32 1.20 14.61 -2.67
CA ALA A 32 2.40 14.79 -3.49
C ALA A 32 3.09 13.45 -3.81
N PHE A 33 3.12 12.52 -2.85
CA PHE A 33 3.66 11.18 -3.09
C PHE A 33 2.81 10.38 -4.09
N ALA A 34 1.48 10.46 -3.98
CA ALA A 34 0.57 9.81 -4.93
C ALA A 34 0.79 10.35 -6.36
N GLU A 35 0.93 11.66 -6.50
CA GLU A 35 1.21 12.33 -7.79
C GLU A 35 2.57 11.89 -8.38
N LYS A 36 3.63 11.80 -7.55
CA LYS A 36 4.94 11.26 -7.97
C LYS A 36 4.86 9.81 -8.45
N CYS A 37 3.96 9.02 -7.86
CA CYS A 37 3.70 7.65 -8.30
C CYS A 37 2.85 7.58 -9.59
N GLY A 38 2.27 8.70 -10.04
CA GLY A 38 1.36 8.79 -11.17
C GLY A 38 -0.04 8.27 -10.84
N THR A 39 -0.52 8.53 -9.63
CA THR A 39 -1.86 8.13 -9.16
C THR A 39 -2.50 9.20 -8.27
N THR A 40 -3.66 8.93 -7.68
CA THR A 40 -4.36 9.83 -6.75
C THR A 40 -4.21 9.35 -5.31
N LYS A 41 -4.30 10.26 -4.34
CA LYS A 41 -4.33 9.91 -2.91
C LYS A 41 -5.45 8.90 -2.59
N GLY A 42 -6.63 9.07 -3.20
CA GLY A 42 -7.75 8.14 -3.00
C GLY A 42 -7.41 6.72 -3.45
N ASN A 43 -6.80 6.56 -4.62
CA ASN A 43 -6.35 5.24 -5.08
C ASN A 43 -5.24 4.67 -4.19
N LEU A 44 -4.29 5.52 -3.75
CA LEU A 44 -3.23 5.10 -2.83
C LEU A 44 -3.79 4.58 -1.50
N LEU A 45 -4.81 5.26 -0.95
CA LEU A 45 -5.52 4.81 0.25
C LEU A 45 -6.26 3.50 0.01
N GLN A 46 -6.96 3.35 -1.12
CA GLN A 46 -7.62 2.09 -1.46
C GLN A 46 -6.60 0.94 -1.47
N ILE A 47 -5.45 1.11 -2.13
CA ILE A 47 -4.37 0.11 -2.14
C ILE A 47 -3.88 -0.18 -0.72
N ALA A 48 -3.61 0.86 0.08
CA ALA A 48 -3.15 0.71 1.46
C ALA A 48 -4.10 -0.15 2.31
N TYR A 49 -5.41 -0.04 2.07
CA TYR A 49 -6.46 -0.80 2.74
C TYR A 49 -6.92 -2.07 1.98
N GLY A 50 -6.16 -2.51 0.97
CA GLY A 50 -6.35 -3.81 0.32
C GLY A 50 -7.06 -3.81 -1.02
N GLY A 51 -7.14 -2.66 -1.67
CA GLY A 51 -7.41 -2.54 -3.09
C GLY A 51 -6.27 -3.14 -3.93
N SER A 52 -6.60 -3.58 -5.13
CA SER A 52 -5.60 -4.13 -6.05
C SER A 52 -4.71 -3.03 -6.64
N VAL A 53 -3.51 -3.43 -7.06
CA VAL A 53 -2.53 -2.54 -7.68
C VAL A 53 -1.86 -3.23 -8.87
N SER A 54 -1.59 -2.48 -9.94
CA SER A 54 -0.90 -3.05 -11.10
C SER A 54 0.59 -3.30 -10.79
N PRO A 55 1.27 -4.23 -11.48
CA PRO A 55 2.70 -4.47 -11.25
C PRO A 55 3.54 -3.22 -11.55
N ILE A 56 3.14 -2.43 -12.55
CA ILE A 56 3.81 -1.19 -12.93
C ILE A 56 3.67 -0.14 -11.82
N LEU A 57 2.46 0.07 -11.30
CA LEU A 57 2.24 1.02 -10.22
C LEU A 57 2.92 0.55 -8.93
N SER A 58 2.99 -0.76 -8.69
CA SER A 58 3.71 -1.34 -7.54
C SER A 58 5.19 -0.97 -7.56
N LYS A 59 5.86 -1.13 -8.71
CA LYS A 59 7.25 -0.72 -8.91
C LYS A 59 7.44 0.78 -8.73
N LYS A 60 6.52 1.61 -9.21
CA LYS A 60 6.58 3.07 -9.00
C LYS A 60 6.48 3.42 -7.52
N ILE A 61 5.53 2.85 -6.79
CA ILE A 61 5.35 3.11 -5.35
C ILE A 61 6.60 2.69 -4.57
N SER A 62 7.14 1.50 -4.82
CA SER A 62 8.36 1.02 -4.17
C SER A 62 9.58 1.91 -4.49
N ASN A 63 9.79 2.26 -5.77
CA ASN A 63 10.90 3.14 -6.16
C ASN A 63 10.79 4.55 -5.57
N GLN A 64 9.61 5.17 -5.62
CA GLN A 64 9.39 6.53 -5.11
C GLN A 64 9.45 6.61 -3.57
N SER A 65 9.25 5.49 -2.89
CA SER A 65 9.44 5.37 -1.43
C SER A 65 10.86 4.92 -1.05
N GLY A 66 11.79 4.83 -2.01
CA GLY A 66 13.15 4.37 -1.73
C GLY A 66 13.24 2.91 -1.26
N GLY A 67 12.25 2.09 -1.59
CA GLY A 67 12.14 0.69 -1.15
C GLY A 67 11.47 0.51 0.21
N GLU A 68 11.01 1.57 0.89
CA GLU A 68 10.29 1.44 2.15
C GLU A 68 8.92 0.76 1.98
N VAL A 69 8.26 0.96 0.83
CA VAL A 69 7.07 0.19 0.46
C VAL A 69 7.50 -1.04 -0.34
N LEU A 70 7.21 -2.23 0.20
CA LEU A 70 7.69 -3.50 -0.34
C LEU A 70 6.83 -3.98 -1.50
N LEU A 71 7.48 -4.53 -2.53
CA LEU A 71 6.79 -5.13 -3.66
C LEU A 71 6.01 -6.39 -3.27
N SER A 72 6.53 -7.18 -2.32
CA SER A 72 5.87 -8.36 -1.77
C SER A 72 4.61 -8.01 -0.98
N ASP A 73 4.54 -6.82 -0.38
CA ASP A 73 3.32 -6.34 0.30
C ASP A 73 2.28 -5.88 -0.73
N LEU A 74 2.71 -5.20 -1.80
CA LEU A 74 1.83 -4.67 -2.85
C LEU A 74 1.27 -5.78 -3.76
N ARG A 75 2.11 -6.74 -4.12
CA ARG A 75 1.82 -7.83 -5.06
C ARG A 75 2.52 -9.12 -4.64
N PRO A 76 2.06 -9.75 -3.54
CA PRO A 76 2.64 -11.01 -3.07
C PRO A 76 2.56 -12.13 -4.11
N ASP A 77 1.54 -12.11 -4.98
CA ASP A 77 1.36 -13.07 -6.06
C ASP A 77 2.43 -13.01 -7.15
N ILE A 78 3.21 -11.92 -7.23
CA ILE A 78 4.30 -11.75 -8.19
C ILE A 78 5.67 -11.74 -7.50
N PHE A 79 5.77 -11.14 -6.32
CA PHE A 79 7.05 -10.78 -5.71
C PHE A 79 7.34 -11.49 -4.38
N SER A 80 6.46 -12.36 -3.88
CA SER A 80 6.82 -13.24 -2.76
C SER A 80 7.57 -14.46 -3.29
N GLU A 81 8.71 -14.76 -2.69
CA GLU A 81 9.42 -16.03 -2.96
C GLU A 81 8.55 -17.21 -2.52
N THR A 82 8.62 -18.29 -3.31
CA THR A 82 7.84 -19.52 -3.10
C THR A 82 8.52 -20.43 -2.09
#